data_AF-A0A1V5H048-F1
#
_entry.id   AF-A0A1V5H048-F1
#
_cell.length_a   1.000
_cell.length_b   1.000
_cell.length_c   1.000
_cell.angle_alpha   90.00
_cell.angle_beta   90.00
_cell.angle_gamma   90.00
#
_symmetry.space_group_name_H-M   'P 1'
#
loop_
_entity.id
_entity.type
_entity.pdbx_description
1 polymer ?
#
loop_
_entity_poly.entity_id
_entity_poly.type
_entity_poly.pdbx_seq_one_letter_code
_entity_poly.pdbx_strand_id
1 'polypeptide(L)'
;MDDLSRLGRGEPDGTVWRPPEVDVSLRPGWFFHAAEHPRPLAELLDIYQASVGHGCCLLLNLPPDRRGLIPEEDVARLRELRAALDARFADDKARARPATASNVRGNDPRFAAANLTDGRPDTCWAADDDVHQATIEVGLAAPAWIGCVRLDECIALGQRIEAFAVDVKLWSQWLEVATGTTIGARRLVTFPAVHTDAVRVRILATQACPVLRRLSAFAAPGR
;
A
#
# COMPACT_ATOMS: atom_id res chain seq x y z
N MET A 1 -22.03 -24.30 7.47
CA MET A 1 -22.49 -22.92 7.65
C MET A 1 -21.23 -22.11 7.69
N ASP A 2 -20.91 -21.43 6.58
CA ASP A 2 -19.66 -20.68 6.48
C ASP A 2 -19.64 -19.62 7.58
N ASP A 3 -18.57 -19.62 8.35
CA ASP A 3 -18.35 -18.65 9.40
C ASP A 3 -18.16 -17.27 8.74
N LEU A 4 -19.23 -16.48 8.71
CA LEU A 4 -19.23 -15.13 8.16
C LEU A 4 -18.19 -14.23 8.85
N SER A 5 -17.66 -14.61 10.03
CA SER A 5 -16.57 -13.89 10.69
C SER A 5 -15.22 -14.00 9.96
N ARG A 6 -15.05 -14.99 9.07
CA ARG A 6 -13.88 -15.11 8.18
C ARG A 6 -13.95 -14.16 6.98
N LEU A 7 -15.15 -13.70 6.61
CA LEU A 7 -15.32 -12.81 5.46
C LEU A 7 -14.63 -11.47 5.75
N GLY A 8 -13.75 -11.06 4.84
CA GLY A 8 -13.00 -9.79 4.91
C GLY A 8 -11.65 -9.84 5.61
N ARG A 9 -11.20 -10.98 6.15
CA ARG A 9 -9.87 -11.10 6.82
C ARG A 9 -8.94 -12.16 6.24
N GLY A 10 -9.46 -13.08 5.42
CA GLY A 10 -8.66 -14.18 4.85
C GLY A 10 -8.29 -15.25 5.88
N GLU A 11 -7.36 -16.12 5.51
CA GLU A 11 -6.95 -17.28 6.30
C GLU A 11 -5.42 -17.35 6.32
N PRO A 12 -4.76 -17.19 7.49
CA PRO A 12 -3.29 -17.23 7.57
C PRO A 12 -2.70 -18.55 7.06
N ASP A 13 -3.36 -19.67 7.32
CA ASP A 13 -2.98 -21.01 6.89
C ASP A 13 -3.74 -21.47 5.62
N GLY A 14 -4.23 -20.52 4.83
CA GLY A 14 -4.99 -20.80 3.62
C GLY A 14 -4.18 -21.62 2.61
N THR A 15 -4.78 -22.68 2.08
CA THR A 15 -4.10 -23.62 1.16
C THR A 15 -4.23 -23.24 -0.32
N VAL A 16 -5.06 -22.23 -0.62
CA VAL A 16 -5.32 -21.74 -1.97
C VAL A 16 -5.27 -20.22 -1.97
N TRP A 17 -4.52 -19.63 -2.90
CA TRP A 17 -4.49 -18.19 -3.07
C TRP A 17 -5.84 -17.67 -3.59
N ARG A 18 -6.47 -16.77 -2.83
CA ARG A 18 -7.72 -16.09 -3.19
C ARG A 18 -7.47 -14.59 -3.20
N PRO A 19 -7.33 -13.95 -4.37
CA PRO A 19 -7.07 -12.51 -4.41
C PRO A 19 -8.28 -11.76 -3.83
N PRO A 20 -8.08 -10.80 -2.91
CA PRO A 20 -9.17 -10.05 -2.33
C PRO A 20 -9.71 -9.03 -3.35
N GLU A 21 -10.99 -9.13 -3.65
CA GLU A 21 -11.75 -8.16 -4.45
C GLU A 21 -12.62 -7.31 -3.52
N VAL A 22 -12.66 -6.00 -3.79
CA VAL A 22 -13.56 -5.05 -3.13
C VAL A 22 -14.43 -4.45 -4.23
N ASP A 23 -15.68 -4.91 -4.29
CA ASP A 23 -16.68 -4.41 -5.22
C ASP A 23 -17.48 -3.27 -4.59
N VAL A 24 -17.61 -2.17 -5.33
CA VAL A 24 -18.41 -1.03 -4.90
C VAL A 24 -18.92 -0.28 -6.12
N SER A 25 -20.13 0.26 -6.03
CA SER A 25 -20.65 1.14 -7.08
C SER A 25 -20.17 2.58 -6.88
N LEU A 26 -19.88 3.27 -8.00
CA LEU A 26 -19.62 4.72 -8.00
C LEU A 26 -20.81 5.50 -7.45
N ARG A 27 -22.03 4.93 -7.50
CA ARG A 27 -23.28 5.49 -6.98
C ARG A 27 -23.80 4.64 -5.81
N PRO A 28 -24.85 5.06 -5.07
CA PRO A 28 -25.51 4.22 -4.08
C PRO A 28 -26.01 2.89 -4.65
N GLY A 29 -26.65 2.91 -5.82
CA GLY A 29 -27.14 1.72 -6.52
C GLY A 29 -26.17 1.15 -7.55
N TRP A 30 -26.36 -0.12 -7.93
CA TRP A 30 -25.60 -0.79 -8.99
C TRP A 30 -26.08 -0.40 -10.40
N PHE A 31 -27.37 -0.08 -10.53
CA PHE A 31 -28.00 0.39 -11.76
C PHE A 31 -28.23 1.90 -11.70
N PHE A 32 -28.44 2.52 -12.86
CA PHE A 32 -28.64 3.95 -12.94
C PHE A 32 -30.01 4.37 -12.37
N HIS A 33 -29.97 5.31 -11.43
CA HIS A 33 -31.14 6.04 -10.93
C HIS A 33 -30.90 7.54 -11.07
N ALA A 34 -31.81 8.26 -11.72
CA ALA A 34 -31.64 9.69 -12.02
C ALA A 34 -31.57 10.59 -10.76
N ALA A 35 -32.03 10.09 -9.61
CA ALA A 35 -31.97 10.79 -8.33
C ALA A 35 -30.67 10.54 -7.55
N GLU A 36 -29.84 9.60 -8.01
CA GLU A 36 -28.54 9.33 -7.40
C GLU A 36 -27.46 10.20 -8.03
N HIS A 37 -26.34 10.35 -7.33
CA HIS A 37 -25.14 11.06 -7.78
C HIS A 37 -23.90 10.20 -7.49
N PRO A 38 -22.78 10.41 -8.20
CA PRO A 38 -21.54 9.71 -7.90
C PRO A 38 -21.01 10.10 -6.51
N ARG A 39 -20.48 9.12 -5.78
CA ARG A 39 -19.83 9.26 -4.48
C ARG A 39 -18.81 10.40 -4.51
N PRO A 40 -18.77 11.29 -3.49
CA PRO A 40 -17.79 12.36 -3.39
C PRO A 40 -16.35 11.89 -3.57
N LEU A 41 -15.47 12.76 -4.10
CA LEU A 41 -14.07 12.43 -4.31
C LEU A 41 -13.38 11.90 -3.03
N ALA A 42 -13.63 12.55 -1.90
CA ALA A 42 -13.07 12.14 -0.60
C ALA A 42 -13.46 10.69 -0.24
N GLU A 43 -14.72 10.32 -0.46
CA GLU A 43 -15.19 8.95 -0.22
C GLU A 43 -14.52 7.93 -1.15
N LEU A 44 -14.32 8.29 -2.42
CA LEU A 44 -13.60 7.42 -3.36
C LEU A 44 -12.12 7.24 -3.00
N LEU A 45 -11.48 8.26 -2.44
CA LEU A 45 -10.12 8.17 -1.92
C LEU A 45 -10.04 7.29 -0.67
N ASP A 46 -11.05 7.34 0.21
CA ASP A 46 -11.17 6.45 1.36
C ASP A 46 -11.38 5.00 0.93
N ILE A 47 -12.26 4.76 -0.06
CA ILE A 47 -12.45 3.44 -0.70
C ILE A 47 -11.13 2.93 -1.28
N TYR A 48 -10.38 3.76 -2.03
CA TYR A 48 -9.09 3.37 -2.59
C TYR A 48 -8.08 2.99 -1.49
N GLN A 49 -8.03 3.76 -0.41
CA GLN A 49 -7.17 3.49 0.74
C GLN A 49 -7.55 2.18 1.46
N ALA A 50 -8.85 1.90 1.61
CA ALA A 50 -9.36 0.70 2.26
C ALA A 50 -9.30 -0.57 1.39
N SER A 51 -9.15 -0.42 0.06
CA SER A 51 -9.06 -1.51 -0.92
C SER A 51 -7.64 -1.68 -1.47
N VAL A 52 -7.27 -0.91 -2.49
CA VAL A 52 -5.94 -0.94 -3.14
C VAL A 52 -4.84 -0.63 -2.12
N GLY A 53 -5.10 0.26 -1.17
CA GLY A 53 -4.20 0.55 -0.05
C GLY A 53 -4.00 -0.60 0.93
N HIS A 54 -4.84 -1.64 0.89
CA HIS A 54 -4.71 -2.88 1.64
C HIS A 54 -4.38 -4.09 0.75
N GLY A 55 -3.98 -3.85 -0.50
CA GLY A 55 -3.52 -4.90 -1.41
C GLY A 55 -4.63 -5.61 -2.16
N CYS A 56 -5.86 -5.08 -2.11
CA CYS A 56 -7.02 -5.62 -2.82
C CYS A 56 -7.13 -5.10 -4.26
N CYS A 57 -7.83 -5.86 -5.08
CA CYS A 57 -8.40 -5.36 -6.33
C CYS A 57 -9.62 -4.50 -6.00
N LEU A 58 -9.71 -3.29 -6.54
CA LEU A 58 -10.91 -2.46 -6.47
C LEU A 58 -11.71 -2.64 -7.76
N LEU A 59 -12.90 -3.22 -7.65
CA LEU A 59 -13.88 -3.34 -8.73
C LEU A 59 -14.93 -2.24 -8.58
N LEU A 60 -14.75 -1.14 -9.30
CA LEU A 60 -15.64 0.02 -9.24
C LEU A 60 -16.71 -0.05 -10.35
N ASN A 61 -17.98 -0.23 -9.98
CA ASN A 61 -19.09 -0.26 -10.94
C ASN A 61 -19.46 1.14 -11.45
N LEU A 62 -19.78 1.20 -12.75
CA LEU A 62 -20.22 2.40 -13.46
C LEU A 62 -21.52 2.10 -14.20
N PRO A 63 -22.67 2.61 -13.73
CA PRO A 63 -23.95 2.32 -14.35
C PRO A 63 -24.21 3.23 -15.57
N PRO A 64 -24.36 2.68 -16.79
CA PRO A 64 -24.86 3.46 -17.92
C PRO A 64 -26.29 3.95 -17.66
N ASP A 65 -26.60 5.15 -18.14
CA ASP A 65 -27.94 5.72 -18.07
C ASP A 65 -28.89 5.17 -19.15
N ARG A 66 -30.11 5.71 -19.23
CA ARG A 66 -31.13 5.28 -20.19
C ARG A 66 -30.79 5.57 -21.66
N ARG A 67 -29.74 6.35 -21.94
CA ARG A 67 -29.18 6.56 -23.29
C ARG A 67 -28.19 5.44 -23.65
N GLY A 68 -27.82 4.58 -22.71
CA GLY A 68 -26.74 3.61 -22.85
C GLY A 68 -25.35 4.24 -22.72
N LEU A 69 -25.24 5.41 -22.08
CA LEU A 69 -23.99 6.16 -21.91
C LEU A 69 -23.62 6.27 -20.43
N ILE A 70 -22.34 6.38 -20.12
CA ILE A 70 -21.91 6.75 -18.76
C ILE A 70 -22.26 8.23 -18.52
N PRO A 71 -22.97 8.57 -17.43
CA PRO A 71 -23.30 9.96 -17.11
C PRO A 71 -22.07 10.87 -17.10
N GLU A 72 -22.21 12.08 -17.61
CA GLU A 72 -21.12 13.03 -17.73
C GLU A 72 -20.54 13.41 -16.35
N GLU A 73 -21.37 13.47 -15.31
CA GLU A 73 -20.93 13.68 -13.92
C GLU A 73 -20.07 12.52 -13.37
N ASP A 74 -20.34 11.28 -13.80
CA ASP A 74 -19.57 10.10 -13.40
C ASP A 74 -18.18 10.13 -14.06
N VAL A 75 -18.14 10.48 -15.35
CA VAL A 75 -16.87 10.70 -16.08
C VAL A 75 -16.04 11.79 -15.42
N ALA A 76 -16.66 12.91 -15.03
CA ALA A 76 -15.98 14.00 -14.34
C ALA A 76 -15.38 13.52 -13.00
N ARG A 77 -16.17 12.82 -12.17
CA ARG A 77 -15.71 12.29 -10.88
C ARG A 77 -14.58 11.27 -11.03
N LEU A 78 -14.59 10.43 -12.05
CA LEU A 78 -13.49 9.50 -12.33
C LEU A 78 -12.20 10.23 -12.73
N ARG A 79 -12.30 11.33 -13.50
CA ARG A 79 -11.14 12.16 -13.85
C ARG A 79 -10.58 12.88 -12.63
N GLU A 80 -11.44 13.39 -11.75
CA GLU A 80 -11.04 13.96 -10.45
C GLU A 80 -10.29 12.92 -9.60
N LEU A 81 -10.85 11.70 -9.48
CA LEU A 81 -10.20 10.61 -8.76
C LEU A 81 -8.81 10.29 -9.34
N ARG A 82 -8.70 10.19 -10.66
CA ARG A 82 -7.42 9.92 -11.33
C ARG A 82 -6.41 11.04 -11.05
N ALA A 83 -6.81 12.30 -11.18
CA ALA A 83 -5.95 13.45 -10.93
C ALA A 83 -5.46 13.49 -9.47
N ALA A 84 -6.35 13.21 -8.51
CA ALA A 84 -6.00 13.16 -7.09
C ALA A 84 -5.00 12.04 -6.77
N LEU A 85 -5.19 10.85 -7.34
CA LEU A 85 -4.26 9.73 -7.18
C LEU A 85 -2.90 10.02 -7.81
N ASP A 86 -2.88 10.65 -8.99
CA ASP A 86 -1.64 11.05 -9.64
C ASP A 86 -0.86 12.07 -8.83
N ALA A 87 -1.53 13.11 -8.35
CA ALA A 87 -0.91 14.10 -7.48
C ALA A 87 -0.36 13.46 -6.20
N ARG A 88 -1.11 12.52 -5.59
CA ARG A 88 -0.71 11.83 -4.35
C ARG A 88 0.55 10.98 -4.52
N PHE A 89 0.75 10.36 -5.68
CA PHE A 89 1.86 9.42 -5.91
C PHE A 89 2.92 9.93 -6.91
N ALA A 90 2.87 11.20 -7.31
CA ALA A 90 3.78 11.80 -8.28
C ALA A 90 5.24 11.87 -7.78
N ASP A 91 5.44 12.13 -6.49
CA ASP A 91 6.75 12.35 -5.88
C ASP A 91 7.02 11.31 -4.78
N ASP A 92 7.67 10.21 -5.17
CA ASP A 92 8.19 9.21 -4.24
C ASP A 92 9.54 9.66 -3.69
N LYS A 93 9.54 10.13 -2.44
CA LYS A 93 10.70 10.71 -1.75
C LYS A 93 11.77 9.68 -1.40
N ALA A 94 11.41 8.39 -1.41
CA ALA A 94 12.32 7.27 -1.17
C ALA A 94 12.92 6.72 -2.47
N ARG A 95 12.42 7.13 -3.64
CA ARG A 95 12.86 6.57 -4.92
C ARG A 95 14.35 6.83 -5.19
N ALA A 96 15.04 5.77 -5.60
CA ALA A 96 16.47 5.75 -5.88
C ALA A 96 17.31 6.32 -4.73
N ARG A 97 16.87 6.16 -3.48
CA ARG A 97 17.60 6.57 -2.28
C ARG A 97 18.31 5.37 -1.64
N PRO A 98 19.45 5.58 -0.95
CA PRO A 98 20.13 4.53 -0.21
C PRO A 98 19.20 3.88 0.81
N ALA A 99 19.22 2.55 0.81
CA ALA A 99 18.49 1.73 1.75
C ALA A 99 19.47 0.77 2.43
N THR A 100 19.27 0.54 3.72
CA THR A 100 19.99 -0.47 4.50
C THR A 100 18.97 -1.42 5.13
N ALA A 101 19.41 -2.65 5.40
CA ALA A 101 18.63 -3.63 6.12
C ALA A 101 19.52 -4.33 7.16
N SER A 102 18.92 -4.76 8.27
CA SER A 102 19.63 -5.51 9.32
C SER A 102 20.10 -6.89 8.85
N ASN A 103 19.53 -7.40 7.76
CA ASN A 103 19.92 -8.65 7.11
C ASN A 103 19.71 -8.54 5.59
N VAL A 104 20.59 -9.21 4.82
CA VAL A 104 20.47 -9.40 3.37
C VAL A 104 20.80 -10.86 3.11
N ARG A 105 19.93 -11.55 2.38
CA ARG A 105 20.06 -12.98 2.09
C ARG A 105 21.46 -13.32 1.55
N GLY A 106 22.21 -14.12 2.29
CA GLY A 106 23.56 -14.58 1.95
C GLY A 106 24.57 -13.46 1.71
N ASN A 107 24.29 -12.23 2.16
CA ASN A 107 25.00 -11.02 1.76
C ASN A 107 25.12 -10.85 0.23
N ASP A 108 24.17 -11.40 -0.53
CA ASP A 108 24.18 -11.40 -1.99
C ASP A 108 23.57 -10.09 -2.52
N PRO A 109 24.27 -9.35 -3.40
CA PRO A 109 23.79 -8.09 -3.95
C PRO A 109 22.47 -8.22 -4.72
N ARG A 110 22.11 -9.42 -5.20
CA ARG A 110 20.81 -9.69 -5.85
C ARG A 110 19.61 -9.46 -4.93
N PHE A 111 19.80 -9.53 -3.60
CA PHE A 111 18.76 -9.34 -2.59
C PHE A 111 19.00 -8.09 -1.73
N ALA A 112 19.85 -7.16 -2.18
CA ALA A 112 20.23 -5.99 -1.41
C ALA A 112 19.02 -5.07 -1.11
N ALA A 113 19.11 -4.34 0.01
CA ALA A 113 18.09 -3.38 0.42
C ALA A 113 17.81 -2.29 -0.63
N ALA A 114 18.80 -1.97 -1.48
CA ALA A 114 18.66 -1.02 -2.59
C ALA A 114 17.56 -1.40 -3.60
N ASN A 115 17.20 -2.69 -3.69
CA ASN A 115 16.09 -3.14 -4.55
C ASN A 115 14.73 -2.54 -4.12
N LEU A 116 14.58 -2.13 -2.85
CA LEU A 116 13.33 -1.57 -2.35
C LEU A 116 12.99 -0.21 -2.94
N THR A 117 13.99 0.52 -3.43
CA THR A 117 13.86 1.90 -3.90
C THR A 117 14.23 2.07 -5.38
N ASP A 118 14.62 1.01 -6.08
CA ASP A 118 15.10 1.06 -7.47
C ASP A 118 13.98 1.31 -8.51
N GLY A 119 12.72 1.14 -8.11
CA GLY A 119 11.54 1.32 -8.95
C GLY A 119 11.26 0.17 -9.92
N ARG A 120 12.03 -0.91 -9.89
CA ARG A 120 11.90 -2.08 -10.75
C ARG A 120 10.84 -3.05 -10.22
N PRO A 121 10.11 -3.76 -11.09
CA PRO A 121 9.09 -4.71 -10.68
C PRO A 121 9.64 -6.13 -10.43
N ASP A 122 10.84 -6.43 -10.92
CA ASP A 122 11.46 -7.76 -10.97
C ASP A 122 12.54 -7.99 -9.89
N THR A 123 12.83 -6.97 -9.08
CA THR A 123 13.81 -7.03 -7.99
C THR A 123 13.12 -7.05 -6.63
N CYS A 124 13.74 -7.70 -5.65
CA CYS A 124 13.26 -7.80 -4.29
C CYS A 124 14.44 -7.72 -3.32
N TRP A 125 14.25 -7.07 -2.17
CA TRP A 125 15.07 -7.38 -1.00
C TRP A 125 14.53 -8.66 -0.34
N ALA A 126 15.43 -9.49 0.17
CA ALA A 126 15.09 -10.69 0.91
C ALA A 126 16.05 -10.89 2.07
N ALA A 127 15.54 -11.46 3.16
CA ALA A 127 16.35 -11.92 4.28
C ALA A 127 16.76 -13.40 4.13
N ASP A 128 17.66 -13.85 5.01
CA ASP A 128 18.01 -15.27 5.18
C ASP A 128 16.81 -16.10 5.68
N ASP A 129 16.83 -17.41 5.43
CA ASP A 129 15.67 -18.30 5.63
C ASP A 129 15.17 -18.36 7.08
N ASP A 130 16.07 -18.25 8.06
CA ASP A 130 15.78 -18.27 9.50
C ASP A 130 15.44 -16.90 10.09
N VAL A 131 15.46 -15.84 9.28
CA VAL A 131 15.20 -14.47 9.74
C VAL A 131 13.72 -14.16 9.66
N HIS A 132 13.08 -14.06 10.82
CA HIS A 132 11.65 -13.71 10.94
C HIS A 132 11.40 -12.25 11.36
N GLN A 133 12.46 -11.51 11.69
CA GLN A 133 12.41 -10.10 12.09
C GLN A 133 13.55 -9.35 11.40
N ALA A 134 13.24 -8.16 10.89
CA ALA A 134 14.23 -7.34 10.19
C ALA A 134 13.91 -5.86 10.32
N THR A 135 14.93 -5.02 10.24
CA THR A 135 14.78 -3.57 10.14
C THR A 135 15.28 -3.14 8.77
N ILE A 136 14.53 -2.27 8.12
CA ILE A 136 14.89 -1.60 6.87
C ILE A 136 14.89 -0.10 7.13
N GLU A 137 15.93 0.60 6.71
CA GLU A 137 16.03 2.05 6.80
C GLU A 137 16.26 2.64 5.41
N VAL A 138 15.52 3.70 5.09
CA VAL A 138 15.63 4.43 3.82
C VAL A 138 15.76 5.91 4.12
N GLY A 139 16.85 6.52 3.66
CA GLY A 139 17.00 7.97 3.67
C GLY A 139 16.15 8.63 2.60
N LEU A 140 15.72 9.86 2.83
CA LEU A 140 15.05 10.69 1.84
C LEU A 140 16.08 11.56 1.10
N ALA A 141 15.70 12.11 -0.06
CA ALA A 141 16.59 13.01 -0.81
C ALA A 141 16.95 14.28 -0.05
N ALA A 142 15.99 14.80 0.72
CA ALA A 142 16.10 15.92 1.63
C ALA A 142 15.02 15.77 2.72
N PRO A 143 15.17 16.44 3.87
CA PRO A 143 14.10 16.54 4.85
C PRO A 143 12.80 17.01 4.19
N ALA A 144 11.70 16.30 4.43
CA ALA A 144 10.41 16.58 3.82
C ALA A 144 9.24 16.14 4.71
N TRP A 145 8.07 16.73 4.47
CA TRP A 145 6.82 16.26 5.06
C TRP A 145 6.36 14.97 4.37
N ILE A 146 6.20 13.91 5.15
CA ILE A 146 5.61 12.64 4.71
C ILE A 146 4.42 12.28 5.59
N GLY A 147 3.43 11.59 5.02
CA GLY A 147 2.28 11.07 5.77
C GLY A 147 1.73 9.78 5.18
N CYS A 148 2.47 9.17 4.25
CA CYS A 148 2.11 7.90 3.63
C CYS A 148 3.37 7.12 3.28
N VAL A 149 3.46 5.87 3.73
CA VAL A 149 4.48 4.91 3.30
C VAL A 149 3.80 3.79 2.53
N ARG A 150 4.36 3.41 1.38
CA ARG A 150 3.91 2.24 0.62
C ARG A 150 4.89 1.11 0.79
N LEU A 151 4.37 -0.08 1.09
CA LEU A 151 5.12 -1.32 1.15
C LEU A 151 4.50 -2.33 0.20
N ASP A 152 5.30 -3.07 -0.56
CA ASP A 152 4.80 -4.16 -1.41
C ASP A 152 5.63 -5.43 -1.14
N GLU A 153 4.99 -6.56 -0.83
CA GLU A 153 5.67 -7.86 -0.82
C GLU A 153 5.91 -8.37 -2.25
N CYS A 154 6.87 -9.27 -2.39
CA CYS A 154 7.05 -10.05 -3.60
C CYS A 154 6.10 -11.25 -3.61
N ILE A 155 4.80 -10.99 -3.73
CA ILE A 155 3.74 -12.01 -3.58
C ILE A 155 3.81 -13.18 -4.57
N ALA A 156 4.59 -13.06 -5.65
CA ALA A 156 4.93 -14.19 -6.51
C ALA A 156 5.68 -15.32 -5.75
N LEU A 157 6.26 -15.00 -4.59
CA LEU A 157 6.93 -15.90 -3.66
C LEU A 157 6.09 -16.16 -2.39
N GLY A 158 4.81 -15.82 -2.42
CA GLY A 158 3.88 -15.90 -1.28
C GLY A 158 3.82 -14.61 -0.45
N GLN A 159 2.72 -14.44 0.26
CA GLN A 159 2.54 -13.41 1.30
C GLN A 159 3.04 -13.97 2.63
N ARG A 160 3.83 -13.19 3.37
CA ARG A 160 4.58 -13.73 4.53
C ARG A 160 4.51 -12.84 5.77
N ILE A 161 4.43 -11.52 5.60
CA ILE A 161 4.52 -10.58 6.73
C ILE A 161 3.20 -10.52 7.50
N GLU A 162 3.28 -10.69 8.82
CA GLU A 162 2.12 -10.75 9.73
C GLU A 162 2.04 -9.56 10.68
N ALA A 163 3.18 -8.92 10.98
CA ALA A 163 3.24 -7.70 11.77
C ALA A 163 4.43 -6.83 11.36
N PHE A 164 4.20 -5.52 11.26
CA PHE A 164 5.24 -4.53 11.02
C PHE A 164 4.94 -3.21 11.73
N ALA A 165 5.96 -2.38 11.86
CA ALA A 165 5.85 -0.99 12.31
C ALA A 165 6.61 -0.05 11.37
N VAL A 166 6.14 1.18 11.29
CA VAL A 166 6.77 2.27 10.55
C VAL A 166 7.20 3.34 11.54
N ASP A 167 8.49 3.66 11.49
CA ASP A 167 9.08 4.76 12.25
C ASP A 167 9.59 5.83 11.30
N VAL A 168 9.64 7.07 11.78
CA VAL A 168 10.29 8.20 11.11
C VAL A 168 11.37 8.77 12.00
N LYS A 169 12.40 9.36 11.39
CA LYS A 169 13.50 9.94 12.14
C LYS A 169 13.18 11.38 12.52
N LEU A 170 13.16 11.67 13.82
CA LEU A 170 13.08 13.02 14.37
C LEU A 170 14.38 13.32 15.09
N TRP A 171 15.16 14.24 14.51
CA TRP A 171 16.53 14.53 14.93
C TRP A 171 17.41 13.27 14.92
N SER A 172 17.71 12.69 16.08
CA SER A 172 18.53 11.48 16.22
C SER A 172 17.74 10.28 16.77
N GLN A 173 16.42 10.41 16.90
CA GLN A 173 15.57 9.37 17.46
C GLN A 173 14.57 8.87 16.42
N TRP A 174 14.27 7.58 16.50
CA TRP A 174 13.22 6.97 15.71
C TRP A 174 11.91 7.04 16.48
N LEU A 175 10.89 7.64 15.88
CA LEU A 175 9.53 7.71 16.42
C LEU A 175 8.63 6.77 15.62
N GLU A 176 7.98 5.83 16.30
CA GLU A 176 6.92 5.01 15.69
C GLU A 176 5.71 5.88 15.33
N VAL A 177 5.29 5.83 14.06
CA VAL A 177 4.15 6.61 13.54
C VAL A 177 2.97 5.73 13.14
N ALA A 178 3.20 4.44 12.92
CA ALA A 178 2.17 3.48 12.57
C ALA A 178 2.60 2.04 12.83
N THR A 179 1.61 1.17 13.06
CA THR A 179 1.76 -0.29 13.05
C THR A 179 0.77 -0.91 12.07
N GLY A 180 1.04 -2.15 11.67
CA GLY A 180 0.16 -2.92 10.80
C GLY A 180 0.41 -4.40 10.90
N THR A 181 -0.50 -5.19 10.32
CA THR A 181 -0.38 -6.65 10.27
C THR A 181 0.23 -7.08 8.93
N THR A 182 -0.60 -7.30 7.93
CA THR A 182 -0.21 -7.81 6.61
C THR A 182 0.20 -6.70 5.65
N ILE A 183 1.12 -7.01 4.74
CA ILE A 183 1.47 -6.13 3.61
C ILE A 183 0.82 -6.63 2.31
N GLY A 184 1.04 -7.88 1.95
CA GLY A 184 0.50 -8.49 0.72
C GLY A 184 0.98 -7.78 -0.54
N ALA A 185 0.11 -7.69 -1.55
CA ALA A 185 0.44 -7.07 -2.83
C ALA A 185 0.89 -5.60 -2.68
N ARG A 186 0.28 -4.90 -1.72
CA ARG A 186 0.52 -3.50 -1.39
C ARG A 186 -0.08 -3.16 -0.03
N ARG A 187 0.60 -2.33 0.73
CA ARG A 187 0.09 -1.62 1.89
C ARG A 187 0.41 -0.14 1.79
N LEU A 188 -0.61 0.71 1.84
CA LEU A 188 -0.47 2.15 2.02
C LEU A 188 -0.72 2.47 3.50
N VAL A 189 0.32 2.88 4.21
CA VAL A 189 0.29 3.19 5.64
C VAL A 189 0.25 4.70 5.77
N THR A 190 -0.88 5.24 6.19
CA THR A 190 -1.07 6.69 6.39
C THR A 190 -0.96 7.07 7.86
N PHE A 191 -0.37 8.21 8.14
CA PHE A 191 -0.19 8.77 9.49
C PHE A 191 -0.18 10.31 9.42
N PRO A 192 -0.36 11.02 10.55
CA PRO A 192 -0.24 12.49 10.57
C PRO A 192 1.08 12.94 9.95
N ALA A 193 1.07 14.01 9.15
CA ALA A 193 2.26 14.44 8.43
C ALA A 193 3.42 14.74 9.40
N VAL A 194 4.60 14.17 9.14
CA VAL A 194 5.82 14.40 9.92
C VAL A 194 6.93 14.88 9.00
N HIS A 195 7.66 15.90 9.43
CA HIS A 195 8.86 16.38 8.76
C HIS A 195 10.06 15.52 9.17
N THR A 196 10.64 14.77 8.22
CA THR A 196 11.71 13.80 8.48
C THR A 196 12.64 13.69 7.28
N ASP A 197 13.82 13.11 7.48
CA ASP A 197 14.80 12.78 6.44
C ASP A 197 15.00 11.27 6.26
N ALA A 198 14.32 10.42 7.04
CA ALA A 198 14.43 8.97 6.92
C ALA A 198 13.19 8.24 7.43
N VAL A 199 12.93 7.10 6.81
CA VAL A 199 11.87 6.15 7.20
C VAL A 199 12.51 4.83 7.60
N ARG A 200 11.97 4.21 8.64
CA ARG A 200 12.34 2.86 9.05
C ARG A 200 11.12 1.96 9.09
N VAL A 201 11.26 0.76 8.55
CA VAL A 201 10.25 -0.29 8.63
C VAL A 201 10.83 -1.42 9.46
N ARG A 202 10.12 -1.79 10.53
CA ARG A 202 10.45 -2.94 11.36
C ARG A 202 9.48 -4.06 11.04
N ILE A 203 9.99 -5.17 10.53
CA ILE A 203 9.25 -6.42 10.40
C ILE A 203 9.32 -7.14 11.74
N LEU A 204 8.16 -7.38 12.34
CA LEU A 204 8.00 -7.87 13.72
C LEU A 204 7.62 -9.34 13.78
N ALA A 205 6.85 -9.82 12.80
CA ALA A 205 6.45 -11.22 12.68
C ALA A 205 6.22 -11.60 11.21
N THR A 206 6.57 -12.83 10.87
CA THR A 206 6.44 -13.39 9.51
C THR A 206 6.22 -14.90 9.56
N GLN A 207 5.49 -15.44 8.59
CA GLN A 207 5.34 -16.90 8.38
C GLN A 207 6.59 -17.56 7.80
N ALA A 208 7.39 -16.78 7.07
CA ALA A 208 8.66 -17.18 6.47
C ALA A 208 9.52 -15.93 6.25
N CYS A 209 10.80 -16.10 5.90
CA CYS A 209 11.71 -14.97 5.68
C CYS A 209 11.09 -13.86 4.82
N PRO A 210 11.13 -12.59 5.27
CA PRO A 210 10.45 -11.51 4.58
C PRO A 210 11.08 -11.23 3.21
N VAL A 211 10.22 -10.94 2.23
CA VAL A 211 10.64 -10.54 0.88
C VAL A 211 9.80 -9.35 0.43
N LEU A 212 10.44 -8.20 0.30
CA LEU A 212 9.79 -6.95 -0.08
C LEU A 212 10.33 -6.45 -1.42
N ARG A 213 9.40 -5.97 -2.24
CA ARG A 213 9.67 -5.39 -3.55
C ARG A 213 9.88 -3.89 -3.48
N ARG A 214 9.17 -3.22 -2.57
CA ARG A 214 9.09 -1.76 -2.58
C ARG A 214 8.93 -1.17 -1.19
N LEU A 215 9.64 -0.07 -1.00
CA LEU A 215 9.37 0.93 0.02
C LEU A 215 9.33 2.30 -0.67
N SER A 216 8.19 2.98 -0.59
CA SER A 216 8.03 4.36 -1.08
C SER A 216 7.53 5.27 0.04
N ALA A 217 7.86 6.56 -0.05
CA ALA A 217 7.42 7.57 0.91
C ALA A 217 6.80 8.77 0.19
N PHE A 218 5.58 9.14 0.57
CA PHE A 218 4.80 10.19 -0.06
C PHE A 218 4.35 11.24 0.96
N ALA A 219 3.98 12.42 0.45
CA ALA A 219 3.30 13.43 1.25
C ALA A 219 2.00 12.87 1.86
N ALA A 220 1.51 13.53 2.90
CA ALA A 220 0.21 13.20 3.47
C ALA A 220 -0.89 13.35 2.40
N PRO A 221 -1.96 12.54 2.44
CA PRO A 221 -3.10 12.74 1.55
C PRO A 221 -3.66 14.15 1.72
N GLY A 222 -3.86 14.89 0.62
CA GLY A 222 -4.67 16.11 0.66
C GLY A 222 -6.10 15.74 1.03
N ARG A 223 -6.69 16.46 1.98
CA ARG A 223 -8.13 16.36 2.29
C ARG A 223 -8.95 17.15 1.28
#